data_AF-A0A2N1V6D9-F1
#
_entry.id   AF-A0A2N1V6D9-F1
#
_cell.length_a   1.000
_cell.length_b   1.000
_cell.length_c   1.000
_cell.angle_alpha   90.00
_cell.angle_beta   90.00
_cell.angle_gamma   90.00
#
_symmetry.space_group_name_H-M   'P 1'
#
loop_
_entity.id
_entity.type
_entity.pdbx_description
1 polymer ?
#
loop_
_entity_poly.entity_id
_entity_poly.type
_entity_poly.pdbx_seq_one_letter_code
_entity_poly.pdbx_strand_id
1 'polypeptide(L)'
;MKWSSLKRRFESLLAEKLVGRLQIYATEYTRADIDIGRGWITLDGMEVVSVVVPSIYDAQMRFEVKDFNFGRAIGEYVNLPFDKIKESKDPIIQGLAFLDKRYGKRLLRDAKTQDLHNFSLILYKLRCKVEGIECEISNHSNPDV
;
A
#
# COMPACT_ATOMS: atom_id res chain seq x y z
N MET A 1 17.57 -3.60 8.05
CA MET A 1 17.58 -3.99 6.62
C MET A 1 18.00 -2.78 5.78
N LYS A 2 18.77 -2.94 4.68
CA LYS A 2 19.16 -1.79 3.83
C LYS A 2 18.00 -1.39 2.90
N TRP A 3 17.55 -0.13 2.96
CA TRP A 3 16.42 0.41 2.18
C TRP A 3 16.55 0.17 0.66
N SER A 4 17.73 0.41 0.08
CA SER A 4 17.97 0.19 -1.35
C SER A 4 17.75 -1.26 -1.79
N SER A 5 18.04 -2.22 -0.91
CA SER A 5 17.78 -3.64 -1.19
C SER A 5 16.31 -4.00 -1.07
N LEU A 6 15.58 -3.38 -0.13
CA LEU A 6 14.14 -3.55 0.00
C LEU A 6 13.43 -3.00 -1.24
N LYS A 7 13.75 -1.77 -1.61
CA LYS A 7 13.16 -1.07 -2.75
C LYS A 7 13.33 -1.85 -4.04
N ARG A 8 14.54 -2.37 -4.30
CA ARG A 8 14.79 -3.22 -5.48
C ARG A 8 13.93 -4.48 -5.50
N ARG A 9 13.72 -5.13 -4.35
CA ARG A 9 12.85 -6.31 -4.24
C ARG A 9 11.39 -5.95 -4.52
N PHE A 10 10.91 -4.86 -3.94
CA PHE A 10 9.58 -4.33 -4.21
C PHE A 10 9.37 -4.05 -5.71
N GLU A 11 10.29 -3.31 -6.34
CA GLU A 11 10.24 -2.98 -7.77
C GLU A 11 10.23 -4.23 -8.66
N SER A 12 10.95 -5.29 -8.26
CA SER A 12 10.97 -6.56 -9.01
C SER A 12 9.64 -7.32 -9.00
N LEU A 13 8.75 -7.01 -8.05
CA LEU A 13 7.42 -7.60 -7.91
C LEU A 13 6.35 -6.74 -8.56
N LEU A 14 6.65 -5.52 -8.98
CA LEU A 14 5.67 -4.67 -9.66
C LEU A 14 5.23 -5.27 -10.97
N ALA A 15 3.95 -5.09 -11.26
CA ALA A 15 3.42 -5.38 -12.58
C ALA A 15 4.03 -4.50 -13.67
N GLU A 16 4.12 -5.05 -14.88
CA GLU A 16 4.92 -4.50 -15.98
C GLU A 16 4.63 -3.02 -16.28
N LYS A 17 3.36 -2.62 -16.34
CA LYS A 17 2.96 -1.23 -16.63
C LYS A 17 3.34 -0.21 -15.55
N LEU A 18 3.75 -0.68 -14.36
CA LEU A 18 4.17 0.14 -13.23
C LEU A 18 5.70 0.20 -13.09
N VAL A 19 6.44 -0.73 -13.69
CA VAL A 19 7.91 -0.78 -13.59
C VAL A 19 8.51 0.51 -14.13
N GLY A 20 9.41 1.13 -13.35
CA GLY A 20 10.06 2.40 -13.69
C GLY A 20 9.18 3.65 -13.54
N ARG A 21 7.87 3.50 -13.36
CA ARG A 21 6.91 4.60 -13.22
C ARG A 21 6.43 4.78 -11.79
N LEU A 22 6.20 3.66 -11.09
CA LEU A 22 5.79 3.66 -9.71
C LEU A 22 7.00 3.56 -8.79
N GLN A 23 7.04 4.44 -7.78
CA GLN A 23 8.12 4.45 -6.79
C GLN A 23 7.55 4.55 -5.37
N ILE A 24 8.25 3.91 -4.43
CA ILE A 24 7.95 3.95 -3.00
C ILE A 24 9.02 4.74 -2.26
N TYR A 25 8.58 5.40 -1.19
CA TYR A 25 9.40 6.20 -0.31
C TYR A 25 8.96 5.98 1.14
N ALA A 26 9.91 5.99 2.05
CA ALA A 26 9.66 5.97 3.47
C ALA A 26 10.69 6.84 4.19
N THR A 27 10.24 7.61 5.16
CA THR A 27 11.08 8.30 6.14
C THR A 27 10.63 7.85 7.52
N GLU A 28 11.54 7.28 8.29
CA GLU A 28 11.32 6.88 9.67
C GLU A 28 12.42 7.50 10.51
N TYR A 29 12.04 8.22 11.57
CA TYR A 29 12.99 8.69 12.56
C TYR A 29 12.38 8.57 13.95
N THR A 30 13.18 8.02 14.86
CA THR A 30 12.85 7.99 16.28
C THR A 30 13.40 9.28 16.90
N ARG A 31 12.53 10.06 17.53
CA ARG A 31 12.94 11.27 18.25
C ARG A 31 12.29 11.28 19.63
N ALA A 32 13.10 11.27 20.68
CA ALA A 32 12.61 11.30 22.07
C ALA A 32 11.56 10.21 22.36
N ASP A 33 11.88 8.95 22.05
CA ASP A 33 11.02 7.75 22.23
C ASP A 33 9.72 7.73 21.42
N ILE A 34 9.68 8.57 20.39
CA ILE A 34 8.52 8.73 19.52
C ILE A 34 8.94 8.39 18.08
N ASP A 35 8.26 7.41 17.47
CA ASP A 35 8.48 7.03 16.07
C ASP A 35 7.61 7.89 15.16
N ILE A 36 8.24 8.79 14.39
CA ILE A 36 7.57 9.57 13.34
C ILE A 36 7.91 8.96 12.00
N GLY A 37 6.88 8.59 11.26
CA GLY A 37 6.99 7.92 9.98
C GLY A 37 6.13 8.56 8.91
N ARG A 38 6.67 8.66 7.69
CA ARG A 38 5.89 8.95 6.48
C ARG A 38 6.27 7.95 5.39
N GLY A 39 5.27 7.26 4.86
CA GLY A 39 5.37 6.44 3.66
C GLY A 39 4.58 7.06 2.53
N TRP A 40 5.08 7.03 1.31
CA TRP A 40 4.30 7.48 0.14
C TRP A 40 4.66 6.73 -1.13
N ILE A 41 3.70 6.74 -2.06
CA ILE A 41 3.82 6.15 -3.38
C ILE A 41 3.64 7.25 -4.41
N THR A 42 4.47 7.23 -5.46
CA THR A 42 4.34 8.11 -6.61
C THR A 42 4.11 7.29 -7.88
N LEU A 43 3.37 7.85 -8.83
CA LEU A 43 3.29 7.37 -10.22
C LEU A 43 3.73 8.52 -11.14
N ASP A 44 4.71 8.26 -12.01
CA ASP A 44 5.26 9.26 -12.93
C ASP A 44 5.71 10.55 -12.21
N GLY A 45 6.29 10.39 -11.01
CA GLY A 45 6.75 11.48 -10.16
C GLY A 45 5.68 12.20 -9.34
N MET A 46 4.39 11.91 -9.55
CA MET A 46 3.28 12.50 -8.80
C MET A 46 2.86 11.60 -7.64
N GLU A 47 2.71 12.16 -6.44
CA GLU A 47 2.20 11.41 -5.28
C GLU A 47 0.76 10.96 -5.49
N VAL A 48 0.50 9.68 -5.22
CA VAL A 48 -0.83 9.07 -5.39
C VAL A 48 -1.48 8.71 -4.06
N VAL A 49 -0.68 8.35 -3.06
CA VAL A 49 -1.13 8.05 -1.70
C VAL A 49 0.03 8.18 -0.72
N SER A 50 -0.27 8.62 0.49
CA SER A 50 0.67 8.62 1.61
C SER A 50 0.02 8.09 2.89
N VAL A 51 0.87 7.60 3.78
CA VAL A 51 0.54 7.21 5.16
C VAL A 51 1.46 8.01 6.06
N VAL A 52 0.86 8.70 7.03
CA VAL A 52 1.58 9.45 8.06
C VAL A 52 1.28 8.79 9.39
N VAL A 53 2.30 8.59 10.21
CA VAL A 53 2.13 8.20 11.61
C VAL A 53 2.42 9.44 12.46
N PRO A 54 1.40 10.26 12.81
CA PRO A 54 1.56 11.38 13.72
C PRO A 54 1.62 10.85 15.16
N SER A 55 2.81 10.87 15.70
CA SER A 55 3.23 10.12 16.87
C SER A 55 3.01 10.82 18.22
N ILE A 56 2.00 11.70 18.33
CA ILE A 56 1.67 12.37 19.61
C ILE A 56 0.22 12.09 20.02
N TYR A 57 -0.63 11.69 19.08
CA TYR A 57 -2.06 11.46 19.32
C TYR A 57 -2.43 10.00 19.64
N ASP A 58 -1.47 9.08 19.58
CA ASP A 58 -1.70 7.65 19.80
C ASP A 58 -1.74 7.26 21.29
N ALA A 59 -0.92 7.92 22.14
CA ALA A 59 -0.85 7.63 23.57
C ALA A 59 -2.17 7.90 24.34
N GLN A 60 -3.06 8.73 23.79
CA GLN A 60 -4.36 9.06 24.41
C GLN A 60 -5.54 8.22 23.88
N MET A 61 -5.40 7.53 22.74
CA MET A 61 -6.54 6.87 22.06
C MET A 61 -6.44 5.34 21.91
N ARG A 62 -5.39 4.68 22.43
CA ARG A 62 -5.24 3.21 22.39
C ARG A 62 -5.28 2.61 20.96
N PHE A 63 -4.61 3.22 19.98
CA PHE A 63 -4.28 2.45 18.78
C PHE A 63 -2.99 1.65 19.04
N GLU A 64 -2.91 0.42 18.55
CA GLU A 64 -1.66 -0.34 18.61
C GLU A 64 -0.74 0.17 17.48
N VAL A 65 0.33 0.90 17.85
CA VAL A 65 1.39 1.47 17.00
C VAL A 65 1.94 0.51 15.93
N LYS A 66 1.71 -0.80 16.04
CA LYS A 66 2.17 -1.81 15.09
C LYS A 66 1.58 -1.63 13.69
N ASP A 67 0.43 -0.98 13.53
CA ASP A 67 -0.38 -1.13 12.32
C ASP A 67 -0.02 -0.20 11.14
N PHE A 68 0.87 0.80 11.28
CA PHE A 68 1.14 1.78 10.21
C PHE A 68 2.62 2.07 9.91
N ASN A 69 3.54 1.17 10.28
CA ASN A 69 4.93 1.30 9.80
C ASN A 69 5.04 0.85 8.33
N PHE A 70 5.12 1.82 7.41
CA PHE A 70 5.18 1.58 5.97
C PHE A 70 6.42 0.79 5.54
N GLY A 71 7.60 1.07 6.13
CA GLY A 71 8.83 0.33 5.83
C GLY A 71 8.76 -1.15 6.23
N ARG A 72 8.20 -1.43 7.41
CA ARG A 72 7.90 -2.78 7.92
C ARG A 72 6.93 -3.51 6.98
N ALA A 73 5.82 -2.87 6.61
CA ALA A 73 4.81 -3.47 5.74
C ALA A 73 5.37 -3.84 4.36
N ILE A 74 6.23 -3.00 3.76
CA ILE A 74 6.93 -3.35 2.52
C ILE A 74 7.86 -4.55 2.76
N GLY A 75 8.59 -4.55 3.88
CA GLY A 75 9.44 -5.67 4.32
C GLY A 75 8.67 -6.99 4.41
N GLU A 76 7.48 -6.97 4.98
CA GLU A 76 6.62 -8.15 5.09
C GLU A 76 6.09 -8.57 3.72
N TYR A 77 5.51 -7.63 2.96
CA TYR A 77 4.99 -7.85 1.61
C TYR A 77 5.99 -8.58 0.69
N VAL A 78 7.26 -8.13 0.62
CA VAL A 78 8.25 -8.72 -0.30
C VAL A 78 8.67 -10.14 0.08
N ASN A 79 8.40 -10.56 1.32
CA ASN A 79 8.76 -11.87 1.86
C ASN A 79 7.57 -12.83 1.94
N LEU A 80 6.34 -12.33 1.81
CA LEU A 80 5.13 -13.15 1.89
C LEU A 80 4.80 -13.81 0.53
N PRO A 81 4.30 -15.07 0.55
CA PRO A 81 3.76 -15.71 -0.64
C PRO A 81 2.48 -14.99 -1.11
N PHE A 82 2.16 -15.15 -2.39
CA PHE A 82 1.07 -14.40 -3.04
C PHE A 82 -0.29 -14.57 -2.34
N ASP A 83 -0.63 -15.81 -1.97
CA ASP A 83 -1.91 -16.10 -1.33
C ASP A 83 -2.06 -15.35 0.01
N LYS A 84 -0.96 -15.16 0.74
CA LYS A 84 -0.96 -14.44 2.03
C LYS A 84 -1.10 -12.93 1.86
N ILE A 85 -0.45 -12.33 0.87
CA ILE A 85 -0.61 -10.88 0.63
C ILE A 85 -2.00 -10.56 0.07
N LYS A 86 -2.58 -11.45 -0.74
CA LYS A 86 -3.92 -11.30 -1.32
C LYS A 86 -5.01 -11.31 -0.25
N GLU A 87 -4.86 -12.15 0.76
CA GLU A 87 -5.80 -12.29 1.88
C GLU A 87 -5.44 -11.41 3.09
N SER A 88 -4.43 -10.54 2.96
CA SER A 88 -4.00 -9.69 4.07
C SER A 88 -5.10 -8.70 4.46
N LYS A 89 -5.29 -8.56 5.78
CA LYS A 89 -6.16 -7.55 6.38
C LYS A 89 -5.44 -6.23 6.63
N ASP A 90 -4.10 -6.23 6.58
CA ASP A 90 -3.30 -5.02 6.66
C ASP A 90 -3.52 -4.19 5.37
N PRO A 91 -4.07 -2.95 5.48
CA PRO A 91 -4.36 -2.12 4.33
C PRO A 91 -3.15 -1.82 3.45
N ILE A 92 -1.96 -1.67 4.03
CA ILE A 92 -0.75 -1.39 3.28
C ILE A 92 -0.38 -2.63 2.47
N ILE A 93 -0.26 -3.79 3.12
CA ILE A 93 0.10 -5.05 2.43
C ILE A 93 -0.94 -5.39 1.34
N GLN A 94 -2.22 -5.24 1.64
CA GLN A 94 -3.30 -5.48 0.67
C GLN A 94 -3.23 -4.51 -0.52
N GLY A 95 -3.01 -3.22 -0.26
CA GLY A 95 -2.80 -2.22 -1.29
C GLY A 95 -1.58 -2.54 -2.18
N LEU A 96 -0.46 -2.94 -1.58
CA LEU A 96 0.74 -3.37 -2.31
C LEU A 96 0.48 -4.64 -3.13
N ALA A 97 -0.38 -5.55 -2.65
CA ALA A 97 -0.75 -6.76 -3.38
C ALA A 97 -1.41 -6.42 -4.73
N PHE A 98 -2.20 -5.36 -4.85
CA PHE A 98 -2.78 -4.93 -6.14
C PHE A 98 -1.73 -4.43 -7.14
N LEU A 99 -0.59 -3.95 -6.68
CA LEU A 99 0.53 -3.51 -7.53
C LEU A 99 1.41 -4.68 -8.00
N ASP A 100 1.27 -5.85 -7.36
CA ASP A 100 2.07 -7.04 -7.61
C ASP A 100 1.76 -7.65 -8.97
N LYS A 101 2.79 -8.03 -9.73
CA LYS A 101 2.67 -8.68 -11.04
C LYS A 101 1.97 -10.04 -10.96
N ARG A 102 2.03 -10.71 -9.81
CA ARG A 102 1.32 -11.97 -9.55
C ARG A 102 -0.19 -11.75 -9.44
N TYR A 103 -0.61 -10.52 -9.10
CA TYR A 103 -2.00 -10.09 -9.11
C TYR A 103 -2.43 -9.77 -10.56
N GLY A 104 -2.68 -10.84 -11.32
CA GLY A 104 -3.04 -10.75 -12.74
C GLY A 104 -4.37 -10.03 -13.01
N LYS A 105 -4.57 -9.63 -14.27
CA LYS A 105 -5.73 -8.86 -14.74
C LYS A 105 -7.08 -9.50 -14.43
N ARG A 106 -7.17 -10.84 -14.51
CA ARG A 106 -8.40 -11.58 -14.17
C ARG A 106 -8.74 -11.41 -12.69
N LEU A 107 -7.78 -11.69 -11.81
CA LEU A 107 -7.96 -11.52 -10.37
C LEU A 107 -8.28 -10.08 -9.98
N LEU A 108 -7.73 -9.10 -10.72
CA LEU A 108 -7.99 -7.68 -10.50
C LEU A 108 -9.45 -7.34 -10.77
N ARG A 109 -10.05 -7.85 -11.86
CA ARG A 109 -11.48 -7.66 -12.14
C ARG A 109 -12.38 -8.32 -11.10
N ASP A 110 -11.97 -9.50 -10.62
CA ASP A 110 -12.73 -10.29 -9.65
C ASP A 110 -12.49 -9.84 -8.19
N ALA A 111 -11.71 -8.78 -7.98
CA ALA A 111 -11.37 -8.32 -6.64
C ALA A 111 -12.61 -7.76 -5.93
N LYS A 112 -12.85 -8.22 -4.71
CA LYS A 112 -13.92 -7.67 -3.87
C LYS A 112 -13.47 -6.31 -3.33
N THR A 113 -14.25 -5.27 -3.61
CA THR A 113 -13.89 -3.88 -3.27
C THR A 113 -14.71 -3.27 -2.14
N GLN A 114 -15.76 -3.95 -1.68
CA GLN A 114 -16.76 -3.42 -0.73
C GLN A 114 -16.16 -2.94 0.60
N ASP A 115 -15.18 -3.68 1.14
CA ASP A 115 -14.61 -3.44 2.48
C ASP A 115 -13.13 -3.02 2.41
N LEU A 116 -12.66 -2.56 1.24
CA LEU A 116 -11.27 -2.12 1.10
C LEU A 116 -11.06 -0.80 1.84
N HIS A 117 -10.00 -0.74 2.64
CA HIS A 117 -9.51 0.51 3.19
C HIS A 117 -9.13 1.50 2.06
N ASN A 118 -9.29 2.81 2.31
CA ASN A 118 -9.03 3.85 1.31
C ASN A 118 -7.65 3.75 0.65
N PHE A 119 -6.61 3.41 1.43
CA PHE A 119 -5.26 3.16 0.91
C PHE A 119 -5.24 2.05 -0.16
N SER A 120 -5.81 0.88 0.16
CA SER A 120 -5.91 -0.26 -0.76
C SER A 120 -6.73 0.09 -1.99
N LEU A 121 -7.86 0.80 -1.80
CA LEU A 121 -8.77 1.18 -2.87
C LEU A 121 -8.13 2.15 -3.88
N ILE A 122 -7.31 3.11 -3.41
CA ILE A 122 -6.56 4.02 -4.28
C ILE A 122 -5.60 3.23 -5.18
N LEU A 123 -4.85 2.28 -4.61
CA LEU A 123 -3.89 1.48 -5.37
C LEU A 123 -4.55 0.49 -6.32
N TYR A 124 -5.69 -0.09 -5.92
CA TYR A 124 -6.56 -0.87 -6.80
C TYR A 124 -7.00 -0.06 -8.02
N LYS A 125 -7.60 1.12 -7.80
CA LYS A 125 -8.07 2.01 -8.87
C LYS A 125 -6.93 2.45 -9.79
N LEU A 126 -5.77 2.78 -9.19
CA LEU A 126 -4.56 3.11 -9.93
C LEU A 126 -4.14 1.96 -10.85
N ARG A 127 -4.11 0.74 -10.33
CA ARG A 127 -3.75 -0.45 -11.11
C ARG A 127 -4.69 -0.67 -12.29
N CYS A 128 -6.00 -0.59 -12.05
CA CYS A 128 -7.02 -0.71 -13.10
C CYS A 128 -6.85 0.34 -14.20
N LYS A 129 -6.68 1.61 -13.80
CA LYS A 129 -6.47 2.73 -14.74
C LYS A 129 -5.23 2.54 -15.60
N VAL A 130 -4.10 2.14 -15.00
CA VAL A 130 -2.84 1.94 -15.72
C VAL A 130 -2.91 0.77 -16.71
N GLU A 131 -3.72 -0.25 -16.42
CA GLU A 131 -3.92 -1.41 -17.29
C GLU A 131 -5.04 -1.24 -18.33
N GLY A 132 -5.79 -0.14 -18.27
CA GLY A 132 -6.95 0.10 -19.14
C GLY A 132 -8.08 -0.92 -18.90
N ILE A 133 -8.27 -1.33 -17.65
CA ILE A 133 -9.28 -2.33 -17.27
C ILE A 133 -10.45 -1.62 -16.60
N GLU A 134 -11.67 -1.92 -17.05
CA GLU A 134 -12.89 -1.60 -16.31
C GLU A 134 -12.96 -2.50 -15.07
N CYS A 135 -12.91 -1.83 -13.92
CA CYS A 135 -12.95 -2.46 -12.61
C CYS A 135 -14.20 -1.96 -11.91
N GLU A 136 -15.06 -2.87 -11.48
CA GLU A 136 -16.22 -2.51 -10.69
C GLU A 136 -15.78 -2.07 -9.30
N ILE A 137 -16.25 -0.89 -8.91
CA ILE A 137 -16.16 -0.41 -7.54
C ILE A 137 -17.56 -0.66 -7.01
N SER A 138 -17.72 -1.63 -6.11
CA SER A 138 -18.99 -1.76 -5.39
C SER A 138 -19.11 -0.51 -4.54
N ASN A 139 -19.90 0.45 -5.01
CA ASN A 139 -20.17 1.69 -4.29
C ASN A 139 -20.73 1.33 -2.91
N HIS A 140 -19.97 1.57 -1.86
CA HIS A 140 -20.58 2.05 -0.63
C HIS A 140 -20.43 3.56 -0.64
N SER A 141 -21.56 4.21 -0.92
CA SER A 141 -21.83 5.54 -0.41
C SER A 141 -21.54 5.49 1.09
N ASN A 142 -20.48 6.14 1.54
CA ASN A 142 -20.62 6.90 2.76
C ASN A 142 -20.39 8.36 2.39
N PRO A 143 -21.45 9.13 2.09
CA PRO A 143 -21.37 10.56 2.25
C PRO A 143 -21.25 10.80 3.76
N ASP A 144 -20.34 11.70 4.12
CA ASP A 144 -20.30 12.39 5.40
C ASP A 144 -19.56 11.73 6.58
N VAL A 145 -18.51 12.49 6.97
CA VAL A 145 -18.01 12.76 8.34
C VAL A 145 -17.01 11.77 8.93
#